data_AF-A0A182ERP8-F1
#
_entry.id   AF-A0A182ERP8-F1
#
_cell.length_a   1.000
_cell.length_b   1.000
_cell.length_c   1.000
_cell.angle_alpha   90.00
_cell.angle_beta   90.00
_cell.angle_gamma   90.00
#
_symmetry.space_group_name_H-M   'P 1'
#
loop_
_entity.id
_entity.type
_entity.pdbx_description
1 polymer ?
#
loop_
_entity_poly.entity_id
_entity_poly.type
_entity_poly.pdbx_seq_one_letter_code
_entity_poly.pdbx_strand_id
1 'polypeptide(L)'
;MRFLRAEIRKNRYGNAKYFGSSGRLIRLRGGALLNAIIDKLRQKWKCLNNDSTECVSYKNIKFYGLSAHDVTISALFAALRIKSEITDIGDPEYGATVYFELYKFNNEPYVKFLYSKSYLDEPKSVTNLIRECPAMSDLCPLEKFIMGQKDYLPTNIRKECYQNMQKHFDET
;
A
#
# COMPACT_ATOMS: atom_id res chain seq x y z
N MET A 1 -24.31 1.28 -24.51
CA MET A 1 -23.94 0.60 -23.24
C MET A 1 -22.42 0.45 -23.03
N ARG A 2 -21.65 -0.12 -23.98
CA ARG A 2 -20.17 -0.26 -23.84
C ARG A 2 -19.41 1.07 -23.69
N PHE A 3 -19.78 2.07 -24.49
CA PHE A 3 -19.18 3.42 -24.46
C PHE A 3 -19.42 4.11 -23.11
N LEU A 4 -20.67 4.08 -22.62
CA LEU A 4 -21.04 4.62 -21.31
C LEU A 4 -20.28 3.94 -20.16
N ARG A 5 -20.12 2.61 -20.19
CA ARG A 5 -19.31 1.87 -19.20
C ARG A 5 -17.82 2.22 -19.27
N ALA A 6 -17.29 2.47 -20.47
CA ALA A 6 -15.90 2.92 -20.64
C ALA A 6 -15.70 4.34 -20.11
N GLU A 7 -16.64 5.26 -20.38
CA GLU A 7 -16.63 6.64 -19.87
C GLU A 7 -16.74 6.68 -18.34
N ILE A 8 -17.63 5.86 -17.76
CA ILE A 8 -17.79 5.72 -16.30
C ILE A 8 -16.53 5.12 -15.67
N ARG A 9 -15.88 4.14 -16.30
CA ARG A 9 -14.60 3.58 -15.82
C ARG A 9 -13.46 4.59 -15.90
N LYS A 10 -13.38 5.35 -16.99
CA LYS A 10 -12.39 6.42 -17.21
C LYS A 10 -12.54 7.57 -16.21
N ASN A 11 -13.72 7.74 -15.63
CA ASN A 11 -14.02 8.74 -14.61
C ASN A 11 -14.26 8.15 -13.20
N ARG A 12 -14.11 6.83 -13.03
CA ARG A 12 -14.13 6.13 -11.72
C ARG A 12 -12.77 6.27 -11.05
N TYR A 13 -12.38 7.51 -10.85
CA TYR A 13 -11.42 7.83 -9.82
C TYR A 13 -12.26 7.91 -8.56
N GLY A 14 -12.22 6.88 -7.71
CA GLY A 14 -12.73 7.04 -6.35
C GLY A 14 -12.02 8.17 -5.61
N ASN A 15 -11.93 8.08 -4.29
CA ASN A 15 -11.17 9.05 -3.50
C ASN A 15 -9.68 9.18 -3.94
N ALA A 16 -9.14 8.20 -4.69
CA ALA A 16 -7.88 8.26 -5.41
C ALA A 16 -7.68 9.55 -6.26
N LYS A 17 -8.75 10.14 -6.82
CA LYS A 17 -8.69 11.41 -7.57
C LYS A 17 -8.12 12.56 -6.73
N TYR A 18 -8.45 12.57 -5.43
CA TYR A 18 -8.06 13.62 -4.49
C TYR A 18 -6.60 13.52 -4.02
N PHE A 19 -5.93 12.41 -4.32
CA PHE A 19 -4.50 12.23 -4.04
C PHE A 19 -3.59 12.67 -5.20
N GLY A 20 -4.20 13.04 -6.34
CA GLY A 20 -3.52 13.58 -7.51
C GLY A 20 -2.71 12.54 -8.30
N SER A 21 -2.44 12.84 -9.57
CA SER A 21 -1.50 12.08 -10.41
C SER A 21 -0.03 12.43 -10.13
N SER A 22 0.22 13.41 -9.25
CA SER A 22 1.56 13.84 -8.87
C SER A 22 2.23 12.75 -8.03
N GLY A 23 3.30 12.16 -8.59
CA GLY A 23 4.10 11.15 -7.90
C GLY A 23 4.60 11.62 -6.53
N ARG A 24 4.81 12.94 -6.35
CA ARG A 24 5.23 13.51 -5.06
C ARG A 24 4.13 13.43 -3.98
N LEU A 25 2.88 13.78 -4.32
CA LEU A 25 1.79 13.71 -3.34
C LEU A 25 1.51 12.26 -2.92
N ILE A 26 1.60 11.34 -3.88
CA ILE A 26 1.50 9.89 -3.61
C ILE A 26 2.61 9.46 -2.64
N ARG A 27 3.88 9.84 -2.91
CA ARG A 27 5.03 9.52 -2.05
C ARG A 27 4.87 10.05 -0.62
N LEU A 28 4.48 11.31 -0.46
CA LEU A 28 4.39 11.96 0.85
C LEU A 28 3.17 11.53 1.67
N ARG A 29 2.09 11.09 1.02
CA ARG A 29 0.87 10.62 1.69
C ARG A 29 0.84 9.11 1.82
N GLY A 30 0.29 8.42 0.83
CA GLY A 30 0.14 6.96 0.84
C GLY A 30 1.47 6.22 0.89
N GLY A 31 2.50 6.76 0.25
CA GLY A 31 3.85 6.21 0.23
C GLY A 31 4.49 6.15 1.61
N ALA A 32 4.25 7.15 2.47
CA ALA A 32 4.73 7.15 3.84
C ALA A 32 4.12 6.01 4.67
N LEU A 33 2.79 5.82 4.54
CA LEU A 33 2.08 4.70 5.17
C LEU A 33 2.58 3.36 4.64
N LEU A 34 2.69 3.22 3.31
CA LEU A 34 3.19 2.02 2.66
C LEU A 34 4.61 1.68 3.11
N ASN A 35 5.49 2.68 3.26
CA ASN A 35 6.84 2.49 3.77
C ASN A 35 6.83 1.94 5.20
N ALA A 36 6.00 2.50 6.09
CA ALA A 36 5.85 2.01 7.46
C ALA A 36 5.34 0.55 7.52
N ILE A 37 4.45 0.15 6.59
CA ILE A 37 3.98 -1.23 6.45
C ILE A 37 5.12 -2.14 5.99
N ILE A 38 5.85 -1.74 4.94
CA ILE A 38 7.02 -2.48 4.42
C ILE A 38 8.07 -2.68 5.51
N ASP A 39 8.35 -1.64 6.30
CA ASP A 39 9.30 -1.71 7.40
C ASP A 39 8.88 -2.72 8.46
N LYS A 40 7.58 -2.82 8.77
CA LYS A 40 7.05 -3.86 9.69
C LYS A 40 7.20 -5.26 9.11
N LEU A 41 6.90 -5.45 7.83
CA LEU A 41 7.05 -6.75 7.14
C LEU A 41 8.52 -7.20 7.15
N ARG A 42 9.44 -6.28 6.81
CA ARG A 42 10.89 -6.53 6.83
C ARG A 42 11.41 -6.84 8.22
N GLN A 43 11.05 -6.04 9.22
CA GLN A 43 11.46 -6.26 10.61
C GLN A 43 10.93 -7.60 11.12
N LYS A 44 9.66 -7.91 10.84
CA LYS A 44 9.08 -9.20 11.21
C LYS A 44 9.87 -10.36 10.59
N TRP A 45 10.15 -10.32 9.28
CA TRP A 45 10.92 -11.36 8.60
C TRP A 45 12.34 -11.49 9.17
N LYS A 46 13.07 -10.38 9.31
CA LYS A 46 14.44 -10.33 9.88
C LYS A 46 14.48 -10.97 11.27
N CYS A 47 13.46 -10.71 12.09
CA CYS A 47 13.42 -11.15 13.49
C CYS A 47 12.84 -12.56 13.69
N LEU A 48 12.40 -13.27 12.64
CA LEU A 48 11.88 -14.64 12.81
C LEU A 48 12.94 -15.59 13.38
N ASN A 49 14.19 -15.45 12.96
CA ASN A 49 15.31 -16.33 13.33
C ASN A 49 16.45 -15.58 14.05
N ASN A 50 16.20 -14.36 14.54
CA ASN A 50 17.20 -13.54 15.21
C ASN A 50 16.75 -13.26 16.64
N ASP A 51 17.56 -13.69 17.61
CA ASP A 51 17.29 -13.57 19.05
C ASP A 51 17.96 -12.36 19.70
N SER A 52 18.41 -11.38 18.90
CA SER A 52 18.85 -10.09 19.43
C SER A 52 17.74 -9.41 20.25
N THR A 53 18.16 -8.60 21.23
CA THR A 53 17.25 -7.84 22.10
C THR A 53 16.27 -6.96 21.32
N GLU A 54 16.70 -6.40 20.19
CA GLU A 54 15.85 -5.61 19.27
C GLU A 54 14.72 -6.43 18.62
N CYS A 55 14.92 -7.73 18.44
CA CYS A 55 14.00 -8.62 17.75
C CYS A 55 12.98 -9.32 18.66
N VAL A 56 13.20 -9.31 19.98
CA VAL A 56 12.32 -9.97 20.97
C VAL A 56 10.88 -9.50 20.83
N SER A 57 10.65 -8.19 20.67
CA SER A 57 9.32 -7.61 20.51
C SER A 57 8.67 -8.02 19.18
N TYR A 58 9.39 -7.88 18.06
CA TYR A 58 8.89 -8.20 16.72
C TYR A 58 8.58 -9.68 16.53
N LYS A 59 9.33 -10.58 17.18
CA LYS A 59 9.10 -12.03 17.12
C LYS A 59 7.70 -12.42 17.64
N ASN A 60 7.23 -11.71 18.67
CA ASN A 60 5.95 -11.98 19.31
C ASN A 60 4.74 -11.30 18.64
N ILE A 61 4.95 -10.22 17.87
CA ILE A 61 3.86 -9.55 17.15
C ILE A 61 3.31 -10.48 16.05
N LYS A 62 2.04 -10.87 16.15
CA LYS A 62 1.33 -11.65 15.14
C LYS A 62 0.37 -10.81 14.31
N PHE A 63 -0.12 -9.72 14.88
CA PHE A 63 -1.10 -8.82 14.25
C PHE A 63 -0.75 -7.38 14.59
N TYR A 64 -0.90 -6.48 13.61
CA TYR A 64 -0.79 -5.04 13.77
C TYR A 64 -2.01 -4.40 13.13
N GLY A 65 -2.87 -3.79 13.94
CA GLY A 65 -4.06 -3.09 13.48
C GLY A 65 -3.83 -1.58 13.40
N LEU A 66 -4.28 -0.96 12.31
CA LEU A 66 -4.36 0.48 12.15
C LEU A 66 -5.82 0.85 11.87
N SER A 67 -6.50 1.43 12.87
CA SER A 67 -7.81 2.02 12.68
C SER A 67 -7.65 3.43 12.13
N ALA A 68 -8.30 3.73 11.00
CA ALA A 68 -8.13 4.97 10.28
C ALA A 68 -9.39 5.31 9.45
N HIS A 69 -9.24 6.14 8.42
CA HIS A 69 -10.33 6.62 7.58
C HIS A 69 -10.28 6.02 6.16
N ASP A 70 -11.38 6.12 5.43
CA ASP A 70 -11.51 5.80 4.00
C ASP A 70 -10.42 6.47 3.14
N VAL A 71 -10.05 7.71 3.47
CA VAL A 71 -8.96 8.45 2.84
C VAL A 71 -7.59 7.78 3.05
N THR A 72 -7.41 7.06 4.15
CA THR A 72 -6.17 6.30 4.44
C THR A 72 -6.03 5.12 3.49
N ILE A 73 -7.10 4.34 3.32
CA ILE A 73 -7.16 3.22 2.36
C ILE A 73 -6.98 3.74 0.94
N SER A 74 -7.67 4.82 0.60
CA SER A 74 -7.59 5.44 -0.74
C SER A 74 -6.17 5.93 -1.07
N ALA A 75 -5.49 6.57 -0.11
CA ALA A 75 -4.10 6.98 -0.27
C ALA A 75 -3.17 5.77 -0.43
N LEU A 76 -3.40 4.70 0.33
CA LEU A 76 -2.61 3.47 0.26
C LEU A 76 -2.74 2.79 -1.10
N PHE A 77 -3.96 2.71 -1.65
CA PHE A 77 -4.19 2.17 -3.00
C PHE A 77 -3.54 3.01 -4.10
N ALA A 78 -3.56 4.33 -3.96
CA ALA A 78 -2.83 5.20 -4.87
C ALA A 78 -1.31 4.92 -4.84
N ALA A 79 -0.74 4.69 -3.65
CA ALA A 79 0.68 4.35 -3.49
C ALA A 79 1.03 2.95 -4.03
N LEU A 80 0.14 1.97 -3.85
CA LEU A 80 0.29 0.62 -4.41
C LEU A 80 0.09 0.56 -5.93
N ARG A 81 -0.36 1.67 -6.55
CA ARG A 81 -0.68 1.78 -7.97
C ARG A 81 -1.68 0.73 -8.45
N ILE A 82 -2.61 0.37 -7.57
CA ILE A 82 -3.73 -0.49 -7.94
C ILE A 82 -4.58 0.30 -8.94
N LYS A 83 -4.65 -0.19 -10.18
CA LYS A 83 -5.37 0.48 -11.26
C LYS A 83 -6.87 0.37 -10.99
N SER A 84 -7.47 1.43 -10.43
CA SER A 84 -8.91 1.53 -10.18
C SER A 84 -9.75 1.28 -11.44
N GLU A 85 -9.20 1.57 -12.61
CA GLU A 85 -9.83 1.35 -13.93
C GLU A 85 -10.06 -0.13 -14.26
N ILE A 86 -9.30 -1.05 -13.64
CA ILE A 86 -9.33 -2.49 -13.94
C ILE A 86 -10.21 -3.26 -12.94
N THR A 87 -10.51 -2.68 -11.79
CA THR A 87 -11.02 -3.43 -10.63
C THR A 87 -12.22 -2.76 -9.98
N ASP A 88 -13.24 -3.54 -9.62
CA ASP A 88 -14.42 -3.11 -8.84
C ASP A 88 -14.10 -2.72 -7.38
N ILE A 89 -12.89 -2.20 -7.12
CA ILE A 89 -12.42 -1.83 -5.78
C ILE A 89 -13.23 -0.68 -5.17
N GLY A 90 -13.90 0.13 -6.01
CA GLY A 90 -14.82 1.17 -5.57
C GLY A 90 -14.22 2.16 -4.57
N ASP A 91 -15.06 3.00 -3.98
CA ASP A 91 -14.68 3.74 -2.79
C ASP A 91 -14.77 2.84 -1.55
N PRO A 92 -13.82 2.94 -0.59
CA PRO A 92 -13.91 2.22 0.66
C PRO A 92 -15.20 2.60 1.40
N GLU A 93 -16.01 1.60 1.78
CA GLU A 93 -17.22 1.82 2.58
C GLU A 93 -16.93 1.62 4.07
N TYR A 94 -17.96 1.73 4.91
CA TYR A 94 -17.81 1.50 6.34
C TYR A 94 -17.22 0.10 6.62
N GLY A 95 -16.20 0.06 7.46
CA GLY A 95 -15.49 -1.19 7.80
C GLY A 95 -14.63 -1.78 6.68
N ALA A 96 -14.39 -1.04 5.59
CA ALA A 96 -13.41 -1.43 4.59
C ALA A 96 -12.06 -1.75 5.24
N THR A 97 -11.44 -2.86 4.84
CA THR A 97 -10.19 -3.33 5.45
C THR A 97 -9.22 -3.81 4.39
N VAL A 98 -7.95 -3.39 4.50
CA VAL A 98 -6.83 -3.86 3.68
C VAL A 98 -5.90 -4.69 4.55
N TYR A 99 -5.57 -5.90 4.10
CA TYR A 99 -4.73 -6.84 4.83
C TYR A 99 -3.40 -7.03 4.11
N PHE A 100 -2.32 -7.05 4.90
CA PHE A 100 -0.96 -7.35 4.44
C PHE A 100 -0.47 -8.55 5.24
N GLU A 101 -0.47 -9.72 4.60
CA GLU A 101 -0.12 -10.98 5.25
C GLU A 101 1.28 -11.39 4.85
N LEU A 102 2.15 -11.66 5.83
CA LEU A 102 3.50 -12.17 5.60
C LEU A 102 3.49 -13.70 5.72
N TYR A 103 3.89 -14.37 4.66
CA TYR A 103 3.99 -15.82 4.55
C TYR A 103 5.45 -16.28 4.48
N LYS A 104 5.72 -17.45 5.05
CA LYS A 104 6.95 -18.21 4.83
C LYS A 104 6.63 -19.38 3.92
N PHE A 105 7.16 -19.38 2.71
CA PHE A 105 6.99 -20.46 1.74
C PHE A 105 8.35 -20.88 1.21
N ASN A 106 8.68 -22.18 1.27
CA ASN A 106 10.01 -22.71 0.91
C ASN A 106 11.18 -21.94 1.55
N ASN A 107 11.03 -21.56 2.82
CA ASN A 107 12.01 -20.76 3.58
C ASN A 107 12.26 -19.33 3.05
N GLU A 108 11.42 -18.84 2.14
CA GLU A 108 11.47 -17.49 1.59
C GLU A 108 10.24 -16.65 2.00
N PRO A 109 10.37 -15.31 2.06
CA PRO A 109 9.27 -14.43 2.43
C PRO A 109 8.36 -14.10 1.25
N TYR A 110 7.07 -14.31 1.45
CA TYR A 110 6.02 -13.91 0.52
C TYR A 110 5.00 -13.02 1.22
N VAL A 111 4.30 -12.22 0.43
CA VAL A 111 3.20 -11.39 0.89
C VAL A 111 1.93 -11.69 0.11
N LYS A 112 0.81 -11.67 0.80
CA LYS A 112 -0.54 -11.73 0.23
C LYS A 112 -1.30 -10.49 0.67
N PHE A 113 -2.10 -9.95 -0.24
CA PHE A 113 -2.88 -8.75 -0.01
C PHE A 113 -4.35 -9.09 -0.18
N LEU A 114 -5.15 -8.75 0.84
CA LEU A 114 -6.59 -8.92 0.80
C LEU A 114 -7.28 -7.56 0.93
N TYR A 115 -8.47 -7.45 0.38
CA TYR A 115 -9.33 -6.28 0.53
C TYR A 115 -10.79 -6.70 0.71
N SER A 116 -11.44 -6.14 1.72
CA SER A 116 -12.89 -6.09 1.86
C SER A 116 -13.34 -4.63 1.69
N LYS A 117 -14.35 -4.41 0.83
CA LYS A 117 -14.83 -3.06 0.53
C LYS A 117 -15.74 -2.51 1.64
N SER A 118 -16.41 -3.38 2.37
CA SER A 118 -17.26 -3.05 3.51
C SER A 118 -17.16 -4.11 4.61
N TYR A 119 -17.74 -3.84 5.78
CA TYR A 119 -17.86 -4.82 6.86
C TYR A 119 -18.73 -6.05 6.51
N LEU A 120 -19.50 -6.00 5.41
CA LEU A 120 -20.33 -7.11 4.94
C LEU A 120 -19.60 -8.02 3.95
N ASP A 121 -18.49 -7.55 3.38
CA ASP A 121 -17.77 -8.27 2.34
C ASP A 121 -16.73 -9.22 2.93
N GLU A 122 -16.64 -10.43 2.38
CA GLU A 122 -15.50 -11.30 2.62
C GLU A 122 -14.23 -10.72 1.96
N PRO A 123 -13.06 -10.76 2.64
CA PRO A 123 -11.81 -10.30 2.07
C PRO A 123 -11.41 -11.08 0.82
N LYS A 124 -11.12 -10.38 -0.28
CA LYS A 124 -10.70 -10.97 -1.56
C LYS A 124 -9.25 -10.66 -1.85
N SER A 125 -8.56 -11.61 -2.48
CA SER A 125 -7.18 -11.40 -2.92
C SER A 125 -7.09 -10.28 -3.95
N VAL A 126 -6.19 -9.35 -3.70
CA VAL A 126 -5.82 -8.24 -4.60
C VAL A 126 -4.32 -8.28 -4.94
N THR A 127 -3.62 -9.36 -4.59
CA THR A 127 -2.17 -9.50 -4.79
C THR A 127 -1.78 -9.32 -6.25
N ASN A 128 -2.54 -9.90 -7.18
CA ASN A 128 -2.29 -9.85 -8.61
C ASN A 128 -2.47 -8.46 -9.23
N LEU A 129 -3.07 -7.52 -8.49
CA LEU A 129 -3.29 -6.14 -8.94
C LEU A 129 -2.12 -5.22 -8.62
N ILE A 130 -1.19 -5.69 -7.78
CA ILE A 130 -0.04 -4.92 -7.32
C ILE A 130 1.12 -5.09 -8.30
N ARG A 131 1.79 -3.99 -8.63
CA ARG A 131 2.94 -3.96 -9.53
C ARG A 131 4.03 -4.94 -9.07
N GLU A 132 4.66 -5.63 -10.02
CA GLU A 132 5.69 -6.66 -9.82
C GLU A 132 5.24 -7.96 -9.12
N CYS A 133 3.97 -8.06 -8.71
CA CYS A 133 3.41 -9.30 -8.19
C CYS A 133 2.93 -10.22 -9.33
N PRO A 134 3.01 -11.56 -9.16
CA PRO A 134 2.61 -12.49 -10.22
C PRO A 134 1.11 -12.41 -10.53
N ALA A 135 0.74 -12.41 -11.82
CA ALA A 135 -0.65 -12.30 -12.24
C ALA A 135 -1.52 -13.53 -11.91
N MET A 136 -0.90 -14.71 -11.76
CA MET A 136 -1.57 -16.00 -11.55
C MET A 136 -1.34 -16.59 -10.15
N SER A 137 -0.88 -15.79 -9.18
CA SER A 137 -0.62 -16.24 -7.81
C SER A 137 -1.13 -15.24 -6.80
N ASP A 138 -1.69 -15.76 -5.70
CA ASP A 138 -2.06 -14.96 -4.52
C ASP A 138 -0.86 -14.64 -3.62
N LEU A 139 0.28 -15.28 -3.84
CA LEU A 139 1.53 -15.04 -3.14
C LEU A 139 2.50 -14.26 -4.02
N CYS A 140 3.01 -13.15 -3.50
CA CYS A 140 4.00 -12.30 -4.13
C CYS A 140 5.32 -12.35 -3.35
N PRO A 141 6.48 -12.63 -3.97
CA PRO A 141 7.75 -12.57 -3.27
C PRO A 141 7.94 -11.19 -2.63
N LEU A 142 8.30 -11.14 -1.34
CA LEU A 142 8.40 -9.89 -0.58
C LEU A 142 9.34 -8.89 -1.27
N GLU A 143 10.48 -9.34 -1.79
CA GLU A 143 11.43 -8.45 -2.46
C GLU A 143 10.89 -7.88 -3.78
N LYS A 144 10.15 -8.69 -4.57
CA LYS A 144 9.51 -8.19 -5.80
C LYS A 144 8.49 -7.11 -5.48
N PHE A 145 7.65 -7.35 -4.47
CA PHE A 145 6.71 -6.35 -3.98
C PHE A 145 7.43 -5.04 -3.62
N ILE A 146 8.48 -5.10 -2.79
CA ILE A 146 9.18 -3.89 -2.35
C ILE A 146 9.85 -3.16 -3.52
N MET A 147 10.49 -3.89 -4.44
CA MET A 147 11.07 -3.30 -5.64
C MET A 147 10.04 -2.56 -6.49
N GLY A 148 8.84 -3.14 -6.64
CA GLY A 148 7.75 -2.52 -7.40
C GLY A 148 7.26 -1.18 -6.83
N GLN A 149 7.47 -0.94 -5.54
CA GLN A 149 6.99 0.27 -4.86
C GLN A 149 8.04 1.37 -4.72
N LYS A 150 9.33 1.12 -5.02
CA LYS A 150 10.45 2.05 -4.75
C LYS A 150 10.19 3.49 -5.22
N ASP A 151 9.57 3.67 -6.38
CA ASP A 151 9.25 4.98 -6.96
C ASP A 151 8.27 5.80 -6.11
N TYR A 152 7.48 5.13 -5.27
CA TYR A 152 6.41 5.71 -4.46
C TYR A 152 6.72 5.72 -2.96
N LEU A 153 7.91 5.28 -2.54
CA LEU A 153 8.33 5.34 -1.15
C LEU A 153 9.18 6.60 -0.90
N PRO A 154 8.92 7.37 0.16
CA PRO A 154 9.81 8.44 0.57
C PRO A 154 11.13 7.86 1.06
N THR A 155 12.25 8.47 0.66
CA THR A 155 13.60 8.16 1.17
C THR A 155 13.85 8.88 2.48
N ASN A 156 13.42 10.15 2.58
CA ASN A 156 13.44 10.91 3.82
C ASN A 156 12.23 11.83 3.82
N ILE A 157 11.15 11.38 4.47
CA ILE A 157 9.88 12.10 4.49
C ILE A 157 10.03 13.53 5.00
N ARG A 158 10.88 13.75 6.02
CA ARG A 158 11.09 15.08 6.59
C ARG A 158 11.71 16.00 5.55
N LYS A 159 12.81 15.58 4.91
CA LYS A 159 13.49 16.35 3.88
C LYS A 159 12.59 16.60 2.66
N GLU A 160 11.90 15.57 2.17
CA GLU A 160 11.01 15.66 1.01
C GLU A 160 9.79 16.59 1.25
N CYS A 161 9.32 16.68 2.49
CA CYS A 161 8.33 17.68 2.91
C CYS A 161 8.89 19.11 2.91
N TYR A 162 10.13 19.32 3.36
CA TYR A 162 10.73 20.66 3.47
C TYR A 162 11.35 21.22 2.19
N GLN A 163 11.67 20.38 1.19
CA GLN A 163 12.39 20.75 -0.04
C GLN A 163 11.80 21.92 -0.87
N ASN A 164 10.54 22.31 -0.61
CA ASN A 164 9.89 23.45 -1.28
C ASN A 164 9.49 24.60 -0.35
N MET A 165 9.71 24.52 0.97
CA MET A 165 9.56 25.72 1.80
C MET A 165 10.76 26.66 1.60
N GLN A 166 11.98 26.14 1.45
CA GLN A 166 13.18 26.96 1.25
C GLN A 166 13.15 27.79 -0.04
N LYS A 167 12.68 27.21 -1.16
CA LYS A 167 12.56 27.95 -2.43
C LYS A 167 11.58 29.13 -2.39
N HIS A 168 10.63 29.13 -1.47
CA HIS A 168 9.66 30.23 -1.33
C HIS A 168 10.11 31.32 -0.36
N PHE A 169 11.07 31.03 0.53
CA PHE A 169 11.66 32.00 1.45
C PHE A 169 12.91 32.69 0.87
N ASP A 170 13.55 32.09 -0.14
CA ASP A 170 14.70 32.71 -0.84
C ASP A 170 14.26 33.66 -1.97
N GLU A 171 12.95 33.79 -2.23
CA GLU A 171 12.35 34.67 -3.26
C GLU A 171 11.47 35.81 -2.67
N THR A 172 11.52 36.01 -1.34
CA THR A 172 10.89 37.14 -0.62
C THR A 172 11.91 37.84 0.26
#